data_AF-A0A3C1NKF2-F1
#
_entry.id   AF-A0A3C1NKF2-F1
#
_cell.length_a   1.000
_cell.length_b   1.000
_cell.length_c   1.000
_cell.angle_alpha   90.00
_cell.angle_beta   90.00
_cell.angle_gamma   90.00
#
_symmetry.space_group_name_H-M   'P 1'
#
loop_
_entity.id
_entity.type
_entity.pdbx_description
1 polymer ?
#
loop_
_entity_poly.entity_id
_entity_poly.type
_entity_poly.pdbx_seq_one_letter_code
_entity_poly.pdbx_strand_id
1 'polypeptide(L)'
;MHEVLPGFIYSSLAGGFRVFGKQMKGYFSNEAIVVATESRTSSPVRIPRDPETLQHPQIRNLYPCGEGAGYAGGIVSAAMDGERVALAIANLA
;
A
#
# COMPACT_ATOMS: atom_id res chain seq x y z
N MET A 1 11.81 -8.80 -18.48
CA MET A 1 10.59 -8.82 -17.64
C MET A 1 10.10 -10.24 -17.32
N HIS A 2 9.98 -11.12 -18.31
CA HIS A 2 9.54 -12.51 -18.09
C HIS A 2 10.42 -13.29 -17.09
N GLU A 3 11.73 -13.01 -17.07
CA GLU A 3 12.68 -13.69 -16.18
C GLU A 3 12.81 -13.04 -14.78
N VAL A 4 12.34 -11.81 -14.61
CA VAL A 4 12.49 -11.04 -13.35
C VAL A 4 11.21 -10.96 -12.53
N LEU A 5 10.07 -11.33 -13.12
CA LEU A 5 8.77 -11.34 -12.46
C LEU A 5 8.17 -12.74 -12.49
N PRO A 6 7.42 -13.14 -11.46
CA PRO A 6 6.58 -14.32 -11.51
C PRO A 6 5.68 -14.32 -12.76
N GLY A 7 5.52 -15.48 -13.40
CA GLY A 7 4.84 -15.60 -14.69
C GLY A 7 3.40 -15.07 -14.70
N PHE A 8 2.70 -15.14 -13.57
CA PHE A 8 1.35 -14.59 -13.43
C PHE A 8 1.35 -13.05 -13.49
N ILE A 9 2.32 -12.38 -12.85
CA ILE A 9 2.45 -10.92 -12.87
C ILE A 9 2.77 -10.45 -14.30
N TYR A 10 3.71 -11.11 -14.96
CA TYR A 10 4.07 -10.80 -16.36
C TYR A 10 2.84 -10.89 -17.29
N SER A 11 2.08 -11.99 -17.20
CA SER A 11 0.91 -12.22 -18.03
C SER A 11 -0.17 -11.16 -17.80
N SER A 12 -0.43 -10.79 -16.54
CA SER A 12 -1.38 -9.74 -16.18
C SER A 12 -0.95 -8.36 -16.69
N LEU A 13 0.31 -7.98 -16.52
CA LEU A 13 0.84 -6.69 -17.00
C LEU A 13 0.78 -6.59 -18.53
N ALA A 14 1.18 -7.64 -19.25
CA ALA A 14 1.12 -7.69 -20.71
C ALA A 14 -0.32 -7.50 -21.24
N GLY A 15 -1.30 -8.11 -20.57
CA GLY A 15 -2.72 -7.86 -20.85
C GLY A 15 -3.14 -6.42 -20.57
N GLY A 16 -2.75 -5.87 -19.42
CA GLY A 16 -3.05 -4.50 -19.01
C GLY A 16 -2.53 -3.45 -20.00
N PHE A 17 -1.30 -3.58 -20.48
CA PHE A 17 -0.75 -2.66 -21.48
C PHE A 17 -1.54 -2.64 -22.80
N ARG A 18 -2.01 -3.80 -23.27
CA ARG A 18 -2.87 -3.87 -24.47
C ARG A 18 -4.21 -3.17 -24.25
N VAL A 19 -4.79 -3.28 -23.06
CA VAL A 19 -6.03 -2.58 -22.70
C VAL A 19 -5.80 -1.08 -22.67
N PHE A 20 -4.74 -0.62 -22.00
CA PHE A 20 -4.40 0.81 -21.95
C PHE A 20 -4.07 1.39 -23.33
N GLY A 21 -3.46 0.62 -24.23
CA GLY A 21 -3.23 1.04 -25.61
C GLY A 21 -4.51 1.35 -26.39
N LYS A 22 -5.64 0.74 -26.03
CA LYS A 22 -6.96 1.06 -26.62
C LYS A 22 -7.57 2.33 -26.04
N GLN A 23 -7.23 2.69 -24.80
CA GLN A 23 -7.79 3.84 -24.07
C GLN A 23 -6.95 5.11 -24.24
N MET A 24 -5.63 4.95 -24.39
CA MET A 24 -4.65 6.04 -24.49
C MET A 24 -3.76 5.83 -25.71
N LYS A 25 -3.94 6.65 -26.74
CA LYS A 25 -3.14 6.61 -27.97
C LYS A 25 -1.67 6.85 -27.63
N GLY A 26 -0.80 5.96 -28.12
CA GLY A 26 0.66 6.04 -27.89
C GLY A 26 1.13 5.36 -26.60
N TYR A 27 0.24 4.93 -25.71
CA TYR A 27 0.63 4.25 -24.47
C TYR A 27 1.24 2.85 -24.70
N PHE A 28 0.76 2.13 -25.72
CA PHE A 28 1.31 0.84 -26.15
C PHE A 28 2.14 1.04 -27.42
N SER A 29 3.45 1.23 -27.26
CA SER A 29 4.41 1.52 -28.33
C SER A 29 5.73 0.79 -28.08
N ASN A 30 6.49 0.53 -29.14
CA ASN A 30 7.86 0.00 -29.04
C ASN A 30 8.85 1.05 -28.50
N GLU A 31 8.46 2.33 -28.46
CA GLU A 31 9.23 3.41 -27.83
C GLU A 31 9.00 3.49 -26.32
N ALA A 32 8.01 2.77 -25.77
CA ALA A 32 7.68 2.82 -24.35
C ALA A 32 8.77 2.15 -23.51
N ILE A 33 9.14 2.79 -22.39
CA ILE A 33 10.14 2.29 -21.46
C ILE A 33 9.45 1.70 -20.25
N VAL A 34 9.70 0.42 -19.97
CA VAL A 34 9.31 -0.22 -18.72
C VAL A 34 10.49 -0.17 -17.76
N VAL A 35 10.36 0.67 -16.74
CA VAL A 35 11.36 0.81 -15.68
C VAL A 35 11.11 -0.27 -14.62
N ALA A 36 12.15 -0.58 -13.84
CA ALA A 36 12.20 -1.60 -12.80
C ALA A 36 10.93 -1.71 -11.91
N THR A 37 10.84 -2.81 -11.16
CA THR A 37 9.69 -3.11 -10.31
C THR A 37 9.55 -2.12 -9.14
N GLU A 38 8.38 -1.50 -9.03
CA GLU A 38 7.98 -0.74 -7.84
C GLU A 38 7.46 -1.72 -6.77
N SER A 39 8.29 -2.04 -5.77
CA SER A 39 7.99 -3.10 -4.81
C SER A 39 7.42 -2.61 -3.47
N ARG A 40 7.32 -1.29 -3.26
CA ARG A 40 6.95 -0.67 -1.98
C ARG A 40 5.72 0.21 -2.10
N THR A 41 4.64 -0.35 -2.63
CA THR A 41 3.36 0.35 -2.81
C THR A 41 2.53 0.44 -1.53
N SER A 42 2.76 -0.47 -0.58
CA SER A 42 2.11 -0.51 0.72
C SER A 42 2.91 -1.39 1.69
N SER A 43 2.59 -1.34 2.98
CA SER A 43 3.25 -2.23 3.95
C SER A 43 2.95 -3.71 3.65
N PRO A 44 3.97 -4.57 3.63
CA PRO A 44 3.81 -6.01 3.45
C PRO A 44 3.30 -6.70 4.72
N VAL A 45 3.15 -5.96 5.83
CA VAL A 45 2.73 -6.47 7.13
C VAL A 45 1.59 -5.62 7.68
N ARG A 46 0.78 -6.25 8.54
CA ARG A 46 -0.22 -5.56 9.34
C ARG A 46 0.03 -5.88 10.80
N ILE A 47 0.41 -4.87 11.57
CA ILE A 47 0.64 -5.02 13.01
C ILE A 47 -0.72 -4.97 13.69
N PRO A 48 -1.16 -6.01 14.43
CA PRO A 48 -2.52 -6.05 14.92
C PRO A 48 -2.76 -4.98 15.98
N ARG A 49 -3.92 -4.33 15.89
CA ARG A 49 -4.45 -3.45 16.93
C ARG A 49 -5.95 -3.66 17.06
N ASP A 50 -6.46 -3.48 18.26
CA ASP A 50 -7.89 -3.52 18.56
C ASP A 50 -8.61 -2.34 17.86
N PRO A 51 -9.78 -2.56 17.24
CA PRO A 51 -10.43 -1.54 16.40
C PRO A 51 -11.03 -0.37 17.20
N GLU A 52 -11.30 -0.55 18.49
CA GLU A 52 -11.91 0.46 19.35
C GLU A 52 -10.83 1.26 20.09
N THR A 53 -9.94 0.56 20.80
CA THR A 53 -8.88 1.15 21.61
C THR A 53 -7.64 1.55 20.80
N LEU A 54 -7.48 1.02 19.59
CA LEU A 54 -6.33 1.22 18.70
C LEU A 54 -4.99 0.72 19.27
N GLN A 55 -5.01 -0.02 20.37
CA GLN A 55 -3.84 -0.57 21.03
C GLN A 55 -3.54 -1.98 20.52
N HIS A 56 -2.27 -2.37 20.54
CA HIS A 56 -1.86 -3.75 20.27
C HIS A 56 -2.46 -4.71 21.32
N PRO A 57 -3.09 -5.84 20.91
CA PRO A 57 -3.85 -6.70 21.82
C PRO A 57 -3.00 -7.36 22.91
N GLN A 58 -1.70 -7.52 22.68
CA GLN A 58 -0.77 -8.20 23.60
C GLN A 58 0.24 -7.26 24.26
N ILE A 59 0.38 -6.02 23.77
CA ILE A 59 1.45 -5.10 24.22
C ILE A 59 0.81 -3.80 24.65
N ARG A 60 0.84 -3.53 25.96
CA ARG A 60 0.31 -2.29 26.51
C ARG A 60 1.12 -1.09 26.04
N ASN A 61 0.44 0.02 25.84
CA ASN A 61 0.98 1.30 25.35
C ASN A 61 1.66 1.24 23.97
N LEU A 62 1.39 0.19 23.17
CA LEU A 62 1.79 0.13 21.77
C LEU A 62 0.58 0.44 20.87
N TYR A 63 0.70 1.46 20.02
CA TYR A 63 -0.36 1.90 19.11
C TYR A 63 0.13 1.87 17.66
N PRO A 64 -0.02 0.74 16.95
CA PRO A 64 0.35 0.66 15.55
C PRO A 64 -0.48 1.64 14.71
N CYS A 65 0.17 2.48 13.91
CA CYS A 65 -0.50 3.49 13.09
C CYS A 65 0.18 3.74 11.74
N GLY A 66 -0.57 4.35 10.82
CA GLY A 66 -0.09 4.76 9.51
C GLY A 66 0.21 3.60 8.56
N GLU A 67 0.97 3.90 7.51
CA GLU A 67 1.25 2.94 6.44
C GLU A 67 2.14 1.81 6.92
N GLY A 68 3.18 2.11 7.70
CA GLY A 68 4.11 1.10 8.22
C GLY A 68 3.41 0.00 9.01
N ALA A 69 2.37 0.35 9.79
CA ALA A 69 1.56 -0.61 10.54
C ALA A 69 0.47 -1.32 9.70
N GLY A 70 0.25 -0.88 8.46
CA GLY A 70 -0.76 -1.44 7.56
C GLY A 70 -2.17 -0.87 7.75
N TYR A 71 -2.30 0.38 8.24
CA TYR A 71 -3.59 1.06 8.45
C TYR A 71 -3.83 2.29 7.56
N ALA A 72 -2.86 2.64 6.72
CA ALA A 72 -2.97 3.72 5.74
C ALA A 72 -2.24 3.36 4.44
N GLY A 73 -2.44 4.13 3.38
CA GLY A 73 -1.82 3.92 2.07
C GLY A 73 -1.45 5.21 1.34
N GLY A 74 -1.30 6.31 2.08
CA GLY A 74 -0.91 7.60 1.53
C GLY A 74 -0.90 8.69 2.59
N ILE A 75 -0.38 9.86 2.24
CA ILE A 75 -0.11 10.97 3.18
C ILE A 75 -1.35 11.33 4.02
N VAL A 76 -2.49 11.57 3.35
CA VAL A 76 -3.72 12.01 4.02
C VAL A 76 -4.27 10.91 4.93
N SER A 77 -4.32 9.66 4.46
CA SER A 77 -4.83 8.55 5.27
C SER A 77 -3.94 8.25 6.48
N ALA A 78 -2.62 8.38 6.33
CA ALA A 78 -1.67 8.20 7.43
C ALA A 78 -1.82 9.31 8.48
N ALA A 79 -2.02 10.56 8.06
CA ALA A 79 -2.28 11.68 8.96
C ALA A 79 -3.58 11.49 9.75
N MET A 80 -4.67 11.10 9.08
CA MET A 80 -5.95 10.81 9.73
C MET A 80 -5.85 9.64 10.74
N ASP A 81 -5.11 8.59 10.39
CA ASP A 81 -4.89 7.47 11.31
C ASP A 81 -4.06 7.89 12.53
N GLY A 82 -3.04 8.73 12.32
CA GLY A 82 -2.22 9.31 13.38
C GLY A 82 -3.02 10.19 14.33
N GLU A 83 -3.88 11.06 13.81
CA GLU A 83 -4.79 11.89 14.62
C GLU A 83 -5.72 11.02 15.46
N ARG A 84 -6.33 10.00 14.86
CA ARG A 84 -7.23 9.07 15.56
C ARG A 84 -6.53 8.35 16.71
N VAL A 85 -5.30 7.90 16.49
CA VAL A 85 -4.48 7.25 17.52
C VAL A 85 -4.08 8.24 18.62
N ALA A 86 -3.70 9.48 18.27
CA ALA A 86 -3.39 10.51 19.25
C ALA A 86 -4.60 10.83 20.16
N LEU A 87 -5.80 10.92 19.59
CA LEU A 87 -7.04 11.12 20.35
C LEU A 87 -7.35 9.93 21.28
N ALA A 88 -7.14 8.69 20.81
CA ALA A 88 -7.32 7.50 21.64
C ALA A 88 -6.35 7.48 22.83
N ILE A 89 -5.10 7.90 22.63
CA ILE A 89 -4.10 8.03 23.70
C ILE A 89 -4.50 9.14 24.69
N ALA A 90 -4.93 10.30 24.17
CA ALA A 90 -5.32 11.43 25.01
C ALA A 90 -6.54 11.13 25.90
N ASN A 91 -7.51 10.36 25.40
CA ASN A 91 -8.71 9.98 26.14
C ASN A 91 -8.49 8.82 27.15
N LEU A 92 -7.31 8.20 27.16
CA LEU A 92 -6.92 7.17 28.13
C LEU A 92 -6.24 7.75 29.38
N ALA A 93 -5.95 9.06 29.38
CA ALA A 93 -5.39 9.82 30.51
C ALA A 93 -6.51 10.46 31.35
#